data_AF-A0A529WE93-F1
#
_entry.id   AF-A0A529WE93-F1
#
_cell.length_a   1.000
_cell.length_b   1.000
_cell.length_c   1.000
_cell.angle_alpha   90.00
_cell.angle_beta   90.00
_cell.angle_gamma   90.00
#
_symmetry.space_group_name_H-M   'P 1'
#
loop_
_entity.id
_entity.type
_entity.pdbx_description
1 polymer ?
#
loop_
_entity_poly.entity_id
_entity_poly.type
_entity_poly.pdbx_seq_one_letter_code
_entity_poly.pdbx_strand_id
1 'polypeptide(L)'
;FIDGNISRRRVLRGELGFLKPVISRAFLERHGLTYDENLRLGEDYELYARAVASGARFKIIKSCGYGAIVRADSLSGRHRTQDLKRLADADLALLQIDNLPERSKAALRRHERHVRDKYRLRNFLDVKAERGLASAAAYAFASQSNLFPIVRGVATDKLDALFRRTGIAPRQQVPPMRFLMAASSAANE
;
A
#
# COMPACT_ATOMS: atom_id res chain seq x y z
N PHE A 1 4.98 -2.08 -12.16
CA PHE A 1 3.71 -1.72 -11.49
C PHE A 1 3.80 -1.95 -9.97
N ILE A 2 3.91 -3.19 -9.48
CA ILE A 2 3.87 -3.53 -8.03
C ILE A 2 4.82 -2.69 -7.16
N ASP A 3 6.09 -2.56 -7.56
CA ASP A 3 7.08 -1.77 -6.80
C ASP A 3 6.69 -0.30 -6.61
N GLY A 4 5.95 0.25 -7.57
CA GLY A 4 5.40 1.60 -7.49
C GLY A 4 4.24 1.74 -6.52
N ASN A 5 3.79 0.66 -5.87
CA ASN A 5 2.74 0.65 -4.85
C ASN A 5 3.28 0.46 -3.42
N ILE A 6 4.60 0.30 -3.27
CA ILE A 6 5.23 0.16 -1.96
C ILE A 6 5.49 1.57 -1.39
N SER A 7 4.59 2.00 -0.50
CA SER A 7 4.69 3.30 0.17
C SER A 7 6.03 3.47 0.91
N ARG A 8 6.66 4.65 0.80
CA ARG A 8 7.88 5.00 1.55
C ARG A 8 7.57 6.02 2.65
N ARG A 9 8.17 5.85 3.83
CA ARG A 9 8.01 6.79 4.94
C ARG A 9 8.55 8.17 4.53
N ARG A 10 7.89 9.25 4.95
CA ARG A 10 8.26 10.66 4.65
C ARG A 10 8.19 11.05 3.16
N VAL A 11 7.69 10.18 2.30
CA VAL A 11 7.39 10.48 0.90
C VAL A 11 5.88 10.65 0.77
N LEU A 12 5.46 11.69 0.03
CA LEU A 12 4.04 11.88 -0.26
C LEU A 12 3.51 10.70 -1.09
N ARG A 13 2.23 10.37 -0.85
CA ARG A 13 1.51 9.32 -1.56
C ARG A 13 1.62 9.53 -3.08
N GLY A 14 2.06 8.50 -3.78
CA GLY A 14 2.37 8.48 -5.21
C GLY A 14 2.27 7.08 -5.82
N GLU A 15 1.54 6.20 -5.14
CA GLU A 15 1.39 4.81 -5.50
C GLU A 15 0.59 4.66 -6.80
N LEU A 16 1.05 3.78 -7.69
CA LEU A 16 0.46 3.63 -9.03
C LEU A 16 -0.99 3.15 -9.03
N GLY A 17 -1.42 2.46 -7.98
CA GLY A 17 -2.80 2.00 -7.76
C GLY A 17 -3.77 3.15 -7.49
N PHE A 18 -3.30 4.36 -7.18
CA PHE A 18 -4.18 5.54 -7.08
C PHE A 18 -4.40 6.24 -8.42
N LEU A 19 -3.72 5.82 -9.49
CA LEU A 19 -3.99 6.35 -10.83
C LEU A 19 -5.38 5.93 -11.29
N LYS A 20 -5.97 6.74 -12.18
CA LYS A 20 -7.28 6.48 -12.78
C LYS A 20 -7.10 6.16 -14.27
N PRO A 21 -6.69 4.92 -14.60
CA PRO A 21 -6.49 4.52 -15.98
C PRO A 21 -7.82 4.41 -16.72
N VAL A 22 -7.78 4.60 -18.04
CA VAL A 22 -8.82 4.12 -18.95
C VAL A 22 -8.47 2.67 -19.30
N ILE A 23 -9.43 1.76 -19.09
CA ILE A 23 -9.20 0.32 -19.23
C ILE A 23 -10.04 -0.23 -20.38
N SER A 24 -9.46 -1.13 -21.18
CA SER A 24 -10.20 -1.84 -22.23
C SER A 24 -11.23 -2.78 -21.63
N ARG A 25 -12.52 -2.51 -21.89
CA ARG A 25 -13.63 -3.36 -21.46
C ARG A 25 -13.49 -4.79 -22.00
N ALA A 26 -13.15 -4.94 -23.27
CA ALA A 26 -12.97 -6.25 -23.89
C ALA A 26 -11.83 -7.07 -23.25
N PHE A 27 -10.81 -6.41 -22.70
CA PHE A 27 -9.76 -7.08 -21.93
C PHE A 27 -10.28 -7.58 -20.58
N LEU A 28 -11.04 -6.74 -19.85
CA LEU A 28 -11.65 -7.13 -18.58
C LEU A 28 -12.57 -8.34 -18.76
N GLU A 29 -13.45 -8.32 -19.76
CA GLU A 29 -14.38 -9.41 -20.06
C GLU A 29 -13.65 -10.70 -20.46
N ARG A 30 -12.67 -10.61 -21.36
CA ARG A 30 -11.87 -11.78 -21.81
C ARG A 30 -11.16 -12.49 -20.67
N HIS A 31 -10.67 -11.75 -19.69
CA HIS A 31 -9.91 -12.28 -18.56
C HIS A 31 -10.74 -12.43 -17.28
N GLY A 32 -12.06 -12.17 -17.33
CA GLY A 32 -12.95 -12.27 -16.16
C GLY A 32 -12.56 -11.36 -15.00
N LEU A 33 -12.00 -10.17 -15.29
CA LEU A 33 -11.46 -9.27 -14.28
C LEU A 33 -12.56 -8.38 -13.69
N THR A 34 -12.80 -8.52 -12.40
CA THR A 34 -13.72 -7.71 -11.61
C THR A 34 -13.03 -7.27 -10.31
N TYR A 35 -13.58 -6.25 -9.65
CA TYR A 35 -13.13 -5.91 -8.31
C TYR A 35 -13.49 -7.01 -7.31
N ASP A 36 -12.57 -7.35 -6.42
CA ASP A 36 -12.90 -8.15 -5.24
C ASP A 36 -13.63 -7.26 -4.23
N GLU A 37 -14.93 -7.50 -4.04
CA GLU A 37 -15.78 -6.74 -3.12
C GLU A 37 -15.37 -6.88 -1.64
N ASN A 38 -14.53 -7.87 -1.32
CA ASN A 38 -13.95 -8.02 0.01
C ASN A 38 -12.79 -7.03 0.26
N LEU A 39 -12.21 -6.44 -0.78
CA LEU A 39 -11.14 -5.45 -0.67
C LEU A 39 -11.71 -4.03 -0.56
N ARG A 40 -11.56 -3.45 0.63
CA ARG A 40 -11.84 -2.02 0.89
C ARG A 40 -10.59 -1.14 0.88
N LEU A 41 -9.44 -1.77 0.67
CA LEU A 41 -8.12 -1.14 0.63
C LEU A 41 -7.32 -1.83 -0.47
N GLY A 42 -6.91 -1.07 -1.46
CA GLY A 42 -6.05 -1.57 -2.54
C GLY A 42 -6.81 -2.36 -3.60
N GLU A 43 -8.12 -2.16 -3.70
CA GLU A 43 -8.99 -2.71 -4.73
C GLU A 43 -8.54 -2.32 -6.15
N ASP A 44 -8.21 -1.05 -6.37
CA ASP A 44 -7.65 -0.55 -7.63
C ASP A 44 -6.29 -1.21 -7.92
N TYR A 45 -5.43 -1.31 -6.90
CA TYR A 45 -4.12 -1.96 -7.02
C TYR A 45 -4.25 -3.42 -7.44
N GLU A 46 -5.13 -4.17 -6.78
CA GLU A 46 -5.32 -5.60 -7.02
C GLU A 46 -5.81 -5.83 -8.45
N LEU A 47 -6.85 -5.09 -8.88
CA LEU A 47 -7.39 -5.19 -10.23
C LEU A 47 -6.31 -4.89 -11.28
N TYR A 48 -5.52 -3.83 -11.08
CA TYR A 48 -4.48 -3.43 -12.03
C TYR A 48 -3.31 -4.41 -12.03
N ALA A 49 -2.91 -4.93 -10.86
CA ALA A 49 -1.87 -5.93 -10.74
C ALA A 49 -2.29 -7.23 -11.43
N ARG A 50 -3.54 -7.67 -11.23
CA ARG A 50 -4.12 -8.85 -11.90
C ARG A 50 -4.19 -8.66 -13.40
N ALA A 51 -4.66 -7.51 -13.86
CA ALA A 51 -4.69 -7.19 -15.29
C ALA A 51 -3.29 -7.26 -15.92
N VAL A 52 -2.28 -6.67 -15.28
CA VAL A 52 -0.88 -6.72 -15.76
C VAL A 52 -0.32 -8.14 -15.71
N ALA A 53 -0.65 -8.93 -14.69
CA ALA A 53 -0.29 -10.33 -14.60
C ALA A 53 -0.93 -11.16 -15.73
N SER A 54 -2.14 -10.81 -16.17
CA SER A 54 -2.83 -11.40 -17.32
C SER A 54 -2.37 -10.86 -18.68
N GLY A 55 -1.31 -10.05 -18.73
CA GLY A 55 -0.72 -9.53 -19.97
C GLY A 55 -1.14 -8.12 -20.39
N ALA A 56 -1.86 -7.37 -19.52
CA ALA A 56 -2.15 -5.97 -19.81
C ALA A 56 -0.89 -5.10 -19.83
N ARG A 57 -0.86 -4.13 -20.75
CA ARG A 57 0.20 -3.11 -20.80
C ARG A 57 -0.25 -1.88 -20.02
N PHE A 58 0.44 -1.58 -18.92
CA PHE A 58 0.17 -0.39 -18.11
C PHE A 58 1.01 0.79 -18.60
N LYS A 59 0.38 1.81 -19.21
CA LYS A 59 1.04 3.02 -19.71
C LYS A 59 0.65 4.22 -18.87
N ILE A 60 1.65 4.98 -18.42
CA ILE A 60 1.48 6.25 -17.73
C ILE A 60 1.67 7.37 -18.74
N ILE A 61 0.78 8.36 -18.72
CA ILE A 61 0.89 9.59 -19.51
C ILE A 61 1.11 10.78 -18.58
N LYS A 62 1.77 11.83 -19.09
CA LYS A 62 2.06 13.04 -18.32
C LYS A 62 0.88 14.01 -18.23
N SER A 63 -0.16 13.81 -19.04
CA SER A 63 -1.38 14.63 -18.97
C SER A 63 -2.15 14.32 -17.69
N CYS A 64 -2.46 15.37 -16.93
CA CYS A 64 -3.27 15.28 -15.74
C CYS A 64 -4.75 15.35 -16.13
N GLY A 65 -5.36 14.21 -16.43
CA GLY A 65 -6.78 14.12 -16.79
C GLY A 65 -7.73 13.91 -15.60
N TYR A 66 -7.20 13.79 -14.38
CA TYR A 66 -7.98 13.44 -13.19
C TYR A 66 -7.52 14.23 -11.96
N GLY A 67 -8.46 14.91 -11.30
CA GLY A 67 -8.25 15.60 -10.03
C GLY A 67 -8.94 14.86 -8.88
N ALA A 68 -8.23 14.64 -7.78
CA ALA A 68 -8.78 14.03 -6.57
C ALA A 68 -8.77 15.05 -5.42
N ILE A 69 -9.88 15.15 -4.68
CA ILE A 69 -9.97 15.96 -3.46
C ILE A 69 -9.71 15.04 -2.27
N VAL A 70 -8.68 15.37 -1.48
CA VAL A 70 -8.38 14.66 -0.23
C VAL A 70 -9.06 15.39 0.92
N ARG A 71 -9.91 14.68 1.65
CA ARG A 71 -10.54 15.17 2.88
C ARG A 71 -10.05 14.33 4.05
N ALA A 72 -9.80 14.96 5.20
CA ALA A 72 -9.26 14.28 6.37
C ALA A 72 -10.19 13.19 6.92
N ASP A 73 -11.48 13.33 6.67
CA ASP A 73 -12.56 12.45 7.13
C ASP A 73 -13.08 11.51 6.03
N SER A 74 -12.40 11.43 4.87
CA SER A 74 -12.85 10.54 3.80
C SER A 74 -12.86 9.07 4.23
N LEU A 75 -13.87 8.33 3.79
CA LEU A 75 -13.96 6.89 4.04
C LEU A 75 -12.73 6.15 3.49
N SER A 76 -12.21 6.59 2.34
CA SER A 76 -10.98 6.10 1.72
C SER A 76 -9.71 6.37 2.53
N GLY A 77 -9.76 7.20 3.57
CA GLY A 77 -8.67 7.38 4.54
C GLY A 77 -8.80 6.47 5.77
N ARG A 78 -9.96 5.84 5.97
CA ARG A 78 -10.31 5.04 7.14
C ARG A 78 -10.40 3.56 6.76
N HIS A 79 -9.27 2.86 6.85
CA HIS A 79 -9.22 1.41 6.70
C HIS A 79 -9.18 0.76 8.08
N ARG A 80 -9.72 -0.46 8.21
CA ARG A 80 -9.62 -1.31 9.40
C ARG A 80 -8.36 -2.16 9.33
N THR A 81 -7.95 -2.72 10.46
CA THR A 81 -6.83 -3.67 10.53
C THR A 81 -7.06 -4.88 9.62
N GLN A 82 -8.30 -5.36 9.56
CA GLN A 82 -8.69 -6.44 8.67
C GLN A 82 -8.50 -6.11 7.18
N ASP A 83 -8.64 -4.83 6.78
CA ASP A 83 -8.49 -4.44 5.37
C ASP A 83 -7.00 -4.55 4.94
N LEU A 84 -6.05 -4.30 5.85
CA LEU A 84 -4.62 -4.57 5.60
C LEU A 84 -4.35 -6.08 5.46
N LYS A 85 -4.97 -6.91 6.29
CA LYS A 85 -4.85 -8.37 6.19
C LYS A 85 -5.32 -8.85 4.82
N ARG A 86 -6.50 -8.40 4.36
CA ARG A 86 -7.07 -8.79 3.07
C ARG A 86 -6.20 -8.36 1.90
N LEU A 87 -5.65 -7.14 1.92
CA LEU A 87 -4.74 -6.68 0.87
C LEU A 87 -3.46 -7.55 0.79
N ALA A 88 -2.87 -7.92 1.94
CA ALA A 88 -1.72 -8.83 1.94
C ALA A 88 -2.10 -10.25 1.47
N ASP A 89 -3.30 -10.74 1.82
CA ASP A 89 -3.80 -12.03 1.32
C ASP A 89 -4.04 -11.98 -0.20
N ALA A 90 -4.45 -10.82 -0.76
CA ALA A 90 -4.62 -10.63 -2.19
C ALA A 90 -3.28 -10.71 -2.96
N ASP A 91 -2.17 -10.23 -2.41
CA ASP A 91 -0.84 -10.43 -3.00
C ASP A 91 -0.47 -11.93 -3.07
N LEU A 92 -0.84 -12.71 -2.05
CA LEU A 92 -0.63 -14.17 -2.06
C LEU A 92 -1.50 -14.87 -3.10
N ALA A 93 -2.72 -14.39 -3.33
CA ALA A 93 -3.58 -14.87 -4.41
C ALA A 93 -3.01 -14.53 -5.79
N LEU A 94 -2.45 -13.33 -5.98
CA LEU A 94 -1.75 -12.96 -7.21
C LEU A 94 -0.54 -13.85 -7.49
N LEU A 95 0.17 -14.31 -6.45
CA LEU A 95 1.30 -15.25 -6.59
C LEU A 95 0.88 -16.62 -7.15
N GLN A 96 -0.41 -16.98 -7.08
CA GLN A 96 -0.93 -18.23 -7.65
C GLN A 96 -1.21 -18.14 -9.15
N ILE A 97 -1.03 -16.97 -9.78
CA ILE A 97 -1.17 -16.85 -11.23
C ILE A 97 -0.01 -17.59 -11.91
N ASP A 98 -0.37 -18.49 -12.81
CA ASP A 98 0.59 -19.30 -13.57
C ASP A 98 1.53 -18.43 -14.40
N ASN A 99 2.74 -18.95 -14.64
CA ASN A 99 3.74 -18.34 -15.52
C ASN A 99 4.18 -16.90 -15.15
N LEU A 100 3.96 -16.46 -13.91
CA LEU A 100 4.50 -15.19 -13.44
C LEU A 100 6.04 -15.19 -13.47
N PRO A 101 6.69 -14.17 -14.05
CA PRO A 101 8.15 -14.04 -13.97
C PRO A 101 8.64 -13.95 -12.53
N GLU A 102 9.81 -14.53 -12.22
CA GLU A 102 10.36 -14.51 -10.86
C GLU A 102 10.54 -13.09 -10.30
N ARG A 103 10.87 -12.12 -11.17
CA ARG A 103 10.92 -10.70 -10.78
C ARG A 103 9.57 -10.18 -10.29
N SER A 104 8.47 -10.59 -10.94
CA SER A 104 7.11 -10.22 -10.54
C SER A 104 6.74 -10.88 -9.21
N LYS A 105 7.08 -12.16 -9.03
CA LYS A 105 6.88 -12.86 -7.75
C LYS A 105 7.66 -12.21 -6.61
N ALA A 106 8.91 -11.82 -6.84
CA ALA A 106 9.71 -11.10 -5.85
C ALA A 106 9.09 -9.75 -5.47
N ALA A 107 8.55 -9.01 -6.45
CA ALA A 107 7.83 -7.76 -6.21
C ALA A 107 6.56 -7.97 -5.39
N LEU A 108 5.73 -8.97 -5.73
CA LEU A 108 4.53 -9.33 -4.96
C LEU A 108 4.89 -9.71 -3.52
N ARG A 109 5.87 -10.59 -3.31
CA ARG A 109 6.32 -10.98 -1.96
C ARG A 109 6.81 -9.79 -1.12
N ARG A 110 7.45 -8.80 -1.75
CA ARG A 110 7.89 -7.59 -1.05
C ARG A 110 6.72 -6.67 -0.71
N HIS A 111 5.76 -6.51 -1.63
CA HIS A 111 4.53 -5.76 -1.36
C HIS A 111 3.70 -6.43 -0.26
N GLU A 112 3.52 -7.76 -0.33
CA GLU A 112 2.84 -8.55 0.70
C GLU A 112 3.45 -8.33 2.07
N ARG A 113 4.77 -8.52 2.21
CA ARG A 113 5.46 -8.31 3.49
C ARG A 113 5.27 -6.90 4.02
N HIS A 114 5.38 -5.91 3.14
CA HIS A 114 5.18 -4.50 3.51
C HIS A 114 3.77 -4.22 4.04
N VAL A 115 2.74 -4.77 3.40
CA VAL A 115 1.35 -4.63 3.86
C VAL A 115 1.12 -5.45 5.13
N ARG A 116 1.66 -6.67 5.21
CA ARG A 116 1.55 -7.57 6.36
C ARG A 116 2.20 -7.00 7.61
N ASP A 117 3.34 -6.34 7.48
CA ASP A 117 4.03 -5.69 8.59
C ASP A 117 3.21 -4.53 9.17
N LYS A 118 2.53 -3.76 8.31
CA LYS A 118 1.55 -2.75 8.76
C LYS A 118 0.38 -3.39 9.49
N TYR A 119 -0.15 -4.51 8.97
CA TYR A 119 -1.19 -5.28 9.66
C TYR A 119 -0.73 -5.72 11.05
N ARG A 120 0.46 -6.32 11.18
CA ARG A 120 0.99 -6.81 12.46
C ARG A 120 1.14 -5.69 13.48
N LEU A 121 1.72 -4.56 13.08
CA LEU A 121 1.85 -3.39 13.94
C LEU A 121 0.48 -2.89 14.40
N ARG A 122 -0.47 -2.76 13.48
CA ARG A 122 -1.79 -2.24 13.81
C ARG A 122 -2.59 -3.19 14.69
N ASN A 123 -2.54 -4.49 14.40
CA ASN A 123 -3.18 -5.53 15.21
C ASN A 123 -2.59 -5.57 16.63
N PHE A 124 -1.27 -5.38 16.78
CA PHE A 124 -0.66 -5.22 18.10
C PHE A 124 -1.23 -4.03 18.87
N LEU A 125 -1.44 -2.89 18.22
CA LEU A 125 -2.03 -1.70 18.84
C LEU A 125 -3.51 -1.92 19.21
N ASP A 126 -4.28 -2.59 18.35
CA ASP A 126 -5.67 -2.94 18.61
C ASP A 126 -5.77 -3.91 19.81
N VAL A 127 -4.97 -4.99 19.82
CA VAL A 127 -4.90 -5.94 20.95
C VAL A 127 -4.51 -5.21 22.24
N LYS A 128 -3.55 -4.28 22.17
CA LYS A 128 -3.17 -3.47 23.33
C LYS A 128 -4.35 -2.62 23.83
N ALA A 129 -5.10 -2.00 22.94
CA ALA A 129 -6.22 -1.13 23.27
C ALA A 129 -7.41 -1.92 23.84
N GLU A 130 -7.69 -3.11 23.31
CA GLU A 130 -8.84 -3.93 23.67
C GLU A 130 -8.58 -4.87 24.86
N ARG A 131 -7.36 -5.41 24.98
CA ARG A 131 -7.02 -6.51 25.92
C ARG A 131 -5.82 -6.21 26.81
N GLY A 132 -5.20 -5.03 26.66
CA GLY A 132 -4.09 -4.58 27.48
C GLY A 132 -2.70 -5.05 27.00
N LEU A 133 -1.67 -4.57 27.71
CA LEU A 133 -0.27 -4.72 27.31
C LEU A 133 0.24 -6.17 27.35
N ALA A 134 -0.23 -6.99 28.30
CA ALA A 134 0.21 -8.38 28.42
C ALA A 134 -0.17 -9.20 27.17
N SER A 135 -1.42 -9.09 26.70
CA SER A 135 -1.88 -9.75 25.48
C SER A 135 -1.16 -9.24 24.23
N ALA A 136 -0.87 -7.95 24.17
CA ALA A 136 -0.13 -7.37 23.06
C ALA A 136 1.33 -7.87 23.02
N ALA A 137 1.99 -7.98 24.17
CA ALA A 137 3.32 -8.56 24.27
C ALA A 137 3.30 -10.04 23.84
N ALA A 138 2.34 -10.83 24.34
CA ALA A 138 2.17 -12.22 23.91
C ALA A 138 2.02 -12.34 22.39
N TYR A 139 1.21 -11.49 21.76
CA TYR A 139 1.07 -11.44 20.30
C TYR A 139 2.38 -11.10 19.58
N ALA A 140 3.15 -10.14 20.09
CA ALA A 140 4.43 -9.74 19.50
C ALA A 140 5.47 -10.85 19.59
N PHE A 141 5.53 -11.58 20.72
CA PHE A 141 6.49 -12.66 20.94
C PHE A 141 6.06 -14.01 20.35
N ALA A 142 4.81 -14.16 19.91
CA ALA A 142 4.31 -15.38 19.29
C ALA A 142 5.07 -15.80 18.01
N SER A 143 5.70 -14.86 17.30
CA SER A 143 6.65 -15.20 16.22
C SER A 143 7.64 -14.07 15.94
N GLN A 144 8.83 -14.41 15.43
CA GLN A 144 9.81 -13.43 14.96
C GLN A 144 9.24 -12.52 13.86
N SER A 145 8.39 -13.08 13.00
CA SER A 145 7.68 -12.35 11.94
C SER A 145 6.74 -11.27 12.48
N ASN A 146 6.27 -11.37 13.73
CA ASN A 146 5.50 -10.31 14.40
C ASN A 146 6.42 -9.32 15.12
N LEU A 147 7.41 -9.82 15.87
CA LEU A 147 8.24 -9.01 16.74
C LEU A 147 8.98 -7.90 16.00
N PHE A 148 9.73 -8.24 14.95
CA PHE A 148 10.55 -7.28 14.21
C PHE A 148 9.76 -6.08 13.64
N PRO A 149 8.67 -6.26 12.88
CA PRO A 149 7.92 -5.14 12.33
C PRO A 149 7.23 -4.30 13.42
N ILE A 150 6.78 -4.91 14.52
CA ILE A 150 6.19 -4.19 15.65
C ILE A 150 7.23 -3.30 16.32
N VAL A 151 8.38 -3.87 16.71
CA VAL A 151 9.47 -3.12 17.39
C VAL A 151 9.95 -1.99 16.50
N ARG A 152 10.24 -2.27 15.22
CA ARG A 152 10.67 -1.26 14.25
C ARG A 152 9.63 -0.16 14.10
N GLY A 153 8.35 -0.52 13.96
CA GLY A 153 7.24 0.43 13.83
C GLY A 153 7.15 1.36 15.04
N VAL A 154 7.07 0.81 16.25
CA VAL A 154 6.97 1.57 17.50
C VAL A 154 8.19 2.45 17.71
N ALA A 155 9.41 1.93 17.54
CA ALA A 155 10.64 2.70 17.69
C ALA A 155 10.67 3.90 16.74
N THR A 156 10.31 3.68 15.47
CA THR A 156 10.33 4.76 14.48
C THR A 156 9.26 5.82 14.78
N ASP A 157 8.07 5.42 15.26
CA ASP A 157 7.01 6.36 15.65
C ASP A 157 7.40 7.20 16.88
N LYS A 158 8.10 6.59 17.85
CA LYS A 158 8.65 7.30 19.01
C LYS A 158 9.75 8.28 18.60
N LEU A 159 10.65 7.90 17.70
CA LEU A 159 11.66 8.78 17.13
C LEU A 159 11.01 9.97 16.39
N ASP A 160 10.01 9.72 15.54
CA ASP A 160 9.29 10.80 14.84
C ASP A 160 8.51 11.72 15.79
N ALA A 161 8.00 11.20 16.91
CA ALA A 161 7.38 12.02 17.95
C ALA A 161 8.43 12.89 18.68
N LEU A 162 9.61 12.34 18.96
CA LEU A 162 10.71 13.07 19.57
C LEU A 162 11.21 14.21 18.65
N PHE A 163 11.48 13.91 17.37
CA PHE A 163 11.91 14.93 16.40
C PHE A 163 10.89 16.06 16.21
N ARG A 164 9.59 15.75 16.31
CA ARG A 164 8.53 16.78 16.27
C ARG A 164 8.53 17.66 17.52
N ARG A 165 8.82 17.09 18.70
CA ARG A 165 8.92 17.85 19.96
C ARG A 165 10.16 18.75 20.00
N THR A 166 11.27 18.32 19.40
CA THR A 166 12.52 19.11 19.37
C THR A 166 12.55 20.18 18.27
N GLY A 167 11.53 20.28 17.42
CA GLY A 167 11.47 21.24 16.32
C GLY A 167 12.38 20.93 15.13
N ILE A 168 13.10 19.80 15.18
CA ILE A 168 14.06 19.36 14.13
C ILE A 168 13.32 18.62 12.99
N ALA A 169 12.06 18.22 13.19
CA ALA A 169 11.28 17.56 12.14
C ALA A 169 10.90 18.55 11.02
N PRO A 170 11.29 18.30 9.76
CA PRO A 170 10.79 19.09 8.65
C PRO A 170 9.28 18.89 8.55
N ARG A 171 8.52 19.98 8.70
CA ARG A 171 7.08 19.98 8.45
C ARG A 171 6.89 19.87 6.95
N GLN A 172 6.51 18.69 6.46
CA GLN A 172 6.23 18.52 5.04
C GLN A 172 4.98 19.34 4.69
N GLN A 173 5.19 20.55 4.15
CA GLN A 173 4.11 21.38 3.66
C GLN A 173 3.52 20.68 2.44
N VAL A 174 2.28 20.22 2.57
CA VAL A 174 1.53 19.69 1.44
C VAL A 174 0.90 20.89 0.73
N PRO A 175 1.32 21.23 -0.49
CA PRO A 175 0.71 22.34 -1.21
C PRO A 175 -0.77 22.03 -1.47
N PRO A 176 -1.63 23.06 -1.60
CA PRO A 176 -3.07 22.89 -1.80
C PRO A 176 -3.39 22.10 -3.06
N MET A 177 -2.52 22.17 -4.07
CA MET A 177 -2.52 21.31 -5.24
C MET A 177 -1.17 20.63 -5.37
N ARG A 178 -1.19 19.32 -5.63
CA ARG A 178 0.01 18.55 -5.95
C ARG A 178 -0.31 17.50 -7.00
N PHE A 179 0.69 17.14 -7.80
CA PHE A 179 0.60 15.95 -8.63
C PHE A 179 0.80 14.68 -7.78
N LEU A 180 0.08 13.61 -8.14
CA LEU A 180 0.27 12.31 -7.50
C LEU A 180 1.67 11.76 -7.78
N MET A 181 2.16 11.94 -9.02
CA MET A 181 3.51 11.63 -9.42
C MET A 181 4.19 12.90 -9.94
N ALA A 182 5.44 13.11 -9.53
CA ALA A 182 6.27 14.13 -10.13
C ALA A 182 6.58 13.75 -11.59
N ALA A 183 6.63 14.74 -12.48
CA ALA A 183 7.19 14.53 -13.80
C ALA A 183 8.69 14.23 -13.63
N SER A 184 9.10 12.98 -13.84
CA SER A 184 10.53 12.67 -13.92
C SER A 184 11.03 13.16 -15.27
N SER A 185 12.03 14.05 -15.28
CA SER A 185 12.81 14.38 -16.46
C SER A 185 13.73 13.21 -16.81
N ALA A 186 13.16 12.09 -17.26
CA ALA A 186 13.90 11.12 -18.04
C ALA A 186 13.69 11.49 -19.52
N ALA A 187 14.34 12.58 -19.92
CA ALA A 187 14.83 12.74 -21.27
C ALA A 187 16.28 12.28 -21.19
N ASN A 188 16.51 11.05 -21.64
CA ASN A 188 17.70 10.63 -22.37
C ASN A 188 17.35 9.22 -22.88
N GLU A 189 17.01 9.23 -24.17
CA GLU A 189 17.09 8.18 -25.20
C GLU A 189 17.02 6.71 -24.78
#